data_AF-A0A3D4EW93-F1
#
_entry.id   AF-A0A3D4EW93-F1
#
_cell.length_a   1.000
_cell.length_b   1.000
_cell.length_c   1.000
_cell.angle_alpha   90.00
_cell.angle_beta   90.00
_cell.angle_gamma   90.00
#
_symmetry.space_group_name_H-M   'P 1'
#
loop_
_entity.id
_entity.type
_entity.pdbx_description
1 polymer ?
#
loop_
_entity_poly.entity_id
_entity_poly.type
_entity_poly.pdbx_seq_one_letter_code
_entity_poly.pdbx_strand_id
1 'polypeptide(L)'
;IPHFDKIVHFGFFLGGSGLLSASLFLAKKPSWRSLILTVTFSLSLVGIWDEFHQSFFENRTGNDPGDWLADTLGAFCGSIIFCRYHKCLL
;
A
#
# COMPACT_ATOMS: atom_id res chain seq x y z
N ILE A 1 -6.01 19.09 8.90
CA ILE A 1 -5.34 19.83 7.80
C ILE A 1 -5.95 19.30 6.51
N PRO A 2 -6.46 20.16 5.61
CA PRO A 2 -7.02 19.69 4.33
C PRO A 2 -6.03 18.78 3.59
N HIS A 3 -6.50 17.66 3.04
CA HIS A 3 -5.71 16.67 2.27
C HIS A 3 -4.59 15.93 3.02
N PHE A 4 -4.46 16.12 4.33
CA PHE A 4 -3.42 15.44 5.11
C PHE A 4 -3.71 13.95 5.34
N ASP A 5 -4.99 13.58 5.36
CA ASP A 5 -5.50 12.21 5.25
C ASP A 5 -4.80 11.42 4.14
N LYS A 6 -4.65 12.00 2.95
CA LYS A 6 -4.01 11.35 1.78
C LYS A 6 -2.55 11.02 2.02
N ILE A 7 -1.84 11.88 2.76
CA ILE A 7 -0.44 11.65 3.15
C ILE A 7 -0.35 10.48 4.13
N VAL A 8 -1.30 10.40 5.07
CA VAL A 8 -1.37 9.29 6.05
C VAL A 8 -1.67 7.98 5.34
N HIS A 9 -2.66 7.96 4.44
CA HIS A 9 -3.00 6.83 3.59
C HIS A 9 -1.79 6.34 2.78
N PHE A 10 -1.16 7.24 2.02
CA PHE A 10 0.06 6.93 1.27
C PHE A 10 1.17 6.35 2.16
N GLY A 11 1.45 6.98 3.30
CA GLY A 11 2.50 6.53 4.22
C GLY A 11 2.23 5.16 4.83
N PHE A 12 0.98 4.90 5.22
CA PHE A 12 0.56 3.63 5.80
C PHE A 12 0.72 2.47 4.80
N PHE A 13 0.24 2.66 3.57
CA PHE A 13 0.34 1.65 2.51
C PHE A 13 1.77 1.51 1.95
N LEU A 14 2.60 2.57 2.02
CA LEU A 14 4.03 2.49 1.72
C LEU A 14 4.76 1.58 2.73
N GLY A 15 4.54 1.76 4.02
CA GLY A 15 5.12 0.91 5.05
C GLY A 15 4.63 -0.54 4.92
N GLY A 16 3.31 -0.73 4.80
CA GLY A 16 2.69 -2.03 4.65
C GLY A 16 3.17 -2.81 3.43
N SER A 17 3.30 -2.15 2.27
CA SER A 17 3.82 -2.78 1.06
C SER A 17 5.28 -3.17 1.16
N GLY A 18 6.12 -2.40 1.87
CA GLY A 18 7.50 -2.78 2.15
C GLY A 18 7.58 -4.08 2.95
N LEU A 19 6.78 -4.19 4.02
CA LEU A 19 6.72 -5.40 4.86
C LEU A 19 6.15 -6.61 4.11
N LEU A 20 5.06 -6.43 3.36
CA LEU A 20 4.49 -7.50 2.54
C LEU A 20 5.45 -7.95 1.44
N SER A 21 6.16 -7.01 0.81
CA SER A 21 7.20 -7.31 -0.18
C SER A 21 8.33 -8.14 0.44
N ALA A 22 8.79 -7.78 1.64
CA ALA A 22 9.80 -8.54 2.38
C ALA A 22 9.34 -9.97 2.69
N SER A 23 8.12 -10.11 3.22
CA SER A 23 7.53 -11.41 3.55
C SER A 23 7.44 -12.34 2.33
N LEU A 24 6.87 -11.86 1.22
CA LEU A 24 6.73 -12.63 -0.01
C LEU A 24 8.08 -12.96 -0.64
N PHE A 25 9.02 -12.02 -0.62
CA PHE A 25 10.36 -12.23 -1.16
C PHE A 25 11.14 -13.29 -0.38
N LEU A 26 11.10 -13.25 0.96
CA LEU A 26 11.71 -14.27 1.80
C LEU A 26 11.07 -15.65 1.61
N ALA A 27 9.75 -15.72 1.41
CA ALA A 27 9.04 -16.98 1.27
C ALA A 27 9.24 -17.67 -0.08
N LYS A 28 9.27 -16.91 -1.19
CA LYS A 28 9.19 -17.48 -2.56
C LYS A 28 10.24 -16.93 -3.54
N LYS A 29 10.96 -15.85 -3.20
CA LYS A 29 11.91 -15.16 -4.10
C LYS A 29 11.35 -14.94 -5.52
N PRO A 30 10.15 -14.34 -5.68
CA PRO A 30 9.56 -14.09 -6.98
C PRO A 30 10.38 -13.07 -7.78
N SER A 31 10.10 -12.95 -9.08
CA SER A 31 10.65 -11.86 -9.89
C SER A 31 10.15 -10.51 -9.38
N TRP A 32 10.95 -9.45 -9.54
CA TRP A 32 10.59 -8.10 -9.09
C TRP A 32 9.28 -7.60 -9.68
N ARG A 33 9.05 -7.86 -10.97
CA ARG A 33 7.79 -7.50 -11.64
C ARG A 33 6.60 -8.20 -10.99
N SER A 34 6.72 -9.51 -10.71
CA SER A 34 5.65 -10.25 -10.04
C SER A 34 5.42 -9.73 -8.63
N LEU A 35 6.48 -9.45 -7.87
CA LEU A 35 6.38 -8.92 -6.50
C LEU A 35 5.64 -7.58 -6.47
N ILE A 36 6.09 -6.61 -7.29
CA ILE A 36 5.51 -5.27 -7.34
C ILE A 36 4.03 -5.35 -7.75
N LEU A 37 3.70 -6.10 -8.80
CA LEU A 37 2.32 -6.22 -9.27
C LEU A 37 1.43 -6.89 -8.22
N THR A 38 1.88 -8.00 -7.63
CA THR A 38 1.11 -8.71 -6.61
C THR A 38 0.87 -7.84 -5.39
N VAL A 39 1.90 -7.21 -4.83
CA VAL A 39 1.76 -6.35 -3.64
C VAL A 39 0.89 -5.13 -3.93
N THR A 40 1.13 -4.44 -5.04
CA THR A 40 0.35 -3.25 -5.41
C THR A 40 -1.12 -3.60 -5.63
N PHE A 41 -1.41 -4.68 -6.35
CA PHE A 41 -2.78 -5.12 -6.60
C PHE A 41 -3.48 -5.56 -5.32
N SER A 42 -2.83 -6.39 -4.50
CA SER A 42 -3.40 -6.86 -3.23
C SER A 42 -3.72 -5.70 -2.30
N LEU A 43 -2.82 -4.73 -2.17
CA LEU A 43 -3.05 -3.59 -1.28
C LEU A 43 -4.01 -2.56 -1.87
N SER A 44 -4.08 -2.40 -3.20
CA SER A 44 -5.12 -1.58 -3.83
C SER A 44 -6.53 -2.14 -3.55
N LEU A 45 -6.69 -3.46 -3.54
CA LEU A 45 -7.94 -4.10 -3.11
C LEU A 45 -8.24 -3.87 -1.62
N VAL A 46 -7.21 -3.89 -0.77
CA VAL A 46 -7.36 -3.54 0.66
C VAL A 46 -7.79 -2.08 0.80
N GLY A 47 -7.24 -1.14 0.02
CA GLY A 47 -7.66 0.27 0.03
C GLY A 47 -9.13 0.46 -0.38
N ILE A 48 -9.60 -0.26 -1.41
CA ILE A 48 -11.05 -0.27 -1.76
C ILE A 48 -11.89 -0.75 -0.58
N TRP A 49 -11.45 -1.82 0.07
CA TRP A 49 -12.16 -2.35 1.24
C TRP A 49 -12.12 -1.38 2.43
N ASP A 50 -11.00 -0.69 2.64
CA ASP A 50 -10.85 0.32 3.68
C ASP A 50 -11.84 1.46 3.46
N GLU A 51 -11.92 2.01 2.25
CA GLU A 51 -12.86 3.07 1.90
C GLU A 51 -14.34 2.65 2.06
N PHE A 52 -14.67 1.43 1.63
CA PHE A 52 -15.99 0.86 1.86
C PHE A 52 -16.28 0.72 3.36
N HIS A 53 -15.33 0.21 4.14
CA HIS A 53 -15.47 0.05 5.58
C HIS A 53 -15.59 1.39 6.32
N GLN A 54 -14.83 2.41 5.91
CA GLN A 54 -14.90 3.77 6.45
C GLN A 54 -16.29 4.39 6.28
N SER A 55 -17.05 3.97 5.26
CA SER A 55 -18.42 4.42 5.00
C SER A 55 -19.41 4.12 6.13
N PHE A 56 -19.06 3.20 7.05
CA PHE A 56 -19.90 2.84 8.18
C PHE A 56 -19.63 3.69 9.44
N PHE A 57 -18.68 4.63 9.40
CA PHE A 57 -18.32 5.46 10.55
C PHE A 57 -18.63 6.93 10.31
N GLU A 58 -19.45 7.52 11.18
CA GLU A 58 -19.96 8.90 11.05
C GLU A 58 -18.87 9.98 10.99
N ASN A 59 -17.67 9.70 11.51
CA ASN A 59 -16.54 10.64 11.56
C ASN A 59 -15.48 10.35 10.49
N ARG A 60 -15.80 9.56 9.46
CA ARG A 60 -14.89 9.21 8.36
C ARG A 60 -15.51 9.57 7.03
N THR A 61 -14.66 9.94 6.07
CA THR A 61 -15.04 10.10 4.68
C THR A 61 -14.71 8.80 3.98
N GLY A 62 -15.72 7.96 3.73
CA GLY A 62 -15.55 6.73 2.95
C GLY A 62 -15.86 6.92 1.48
N ASN A 63 -15.28 6.07 0.64
CA ASN A 63 -15.35 6.11 -0.83
C ASN A 63 -14.74 7.39 -1.43
N ASP A 64 -13.70 7.96 -0.82
CA ASP A 64 -12.88 9.00 -1.44
C ASP A 64 -11.89 8.35 -2.45
N PRO A 65 -12.04 8.60 -3.76
CA PRO A 65 -11.12 8.07 -4.75
C PRO A 65 -9.68 8.57 -4.58
N GLY A 66 -9.50 9.72 -3.92
CA GLY A 66 -8.19 10.29 -3.61
C GLY A 66 -7.43 9.49 -2.55
N ASP A 67 -8.13 8.94 -1.56
CA ASP A 67 -7.54 8.12 -0.50
C ASP A 67 -7.16 6.74 -1.07
N TRP A 68 -8.04 6.13 -1.86
CA TRP A 68 -7.71 4.91 -2.59
C TRP A 68 -6.53 5.07 -3.57
N LEU A 69 -6.44 6.21 -4.25
CA LEU A 69 -5.29 6.53 -5.11
C LEU A 69 -4.01 6.66 -4.29
N ALA A 70 -4.07 7.33 -3.13
CA ALA A 70 -2.94 7.46 -2.23
C ALA A 70 -2.46 6.10 -1.71
N ASP A 71 -3.37 5.21 -1.33
CA ASP A 71 -3.09 3.83 -0.91
C ASP A 71 -2.37 3.05 -2.01
N THR A 72 -2.90 3.12 -3.24
CA THR A 72 -2.34 2.41 -4.39
C THR A 72 -0.94 2.91 -4.76
N LEU A 73 -0.74 4.23 -4.74
CA LEU A 73 0.58 4.84 -4.97
C LEU A 73 1.55 4.50 -3.84
N GLY A 74 1.10 4.51 -2.58
CA GLY A 74 1.88 4.10 -1.42
C GLY A 74 2.37 2.66 -1.59
N ALA A 75 1.46 1.75 -1.96
CA ALA A 75 1.79 0.35 -2.19
C ALA A 75 2.80 0.13 -3.33
N PHE A 76 2.63 0.85 -4.43
CA PHE A 76 3.57 0.81 -5.55
C PHE A 76 4.95 1.34 -5.17
N CYS A 77 5.02 2.51 -4.53
CA CYS A 77 6.27 3.12 -4.10
C CYS A 77 7.00 2.26 -3.06
N GLY A 78 6.31 1.74 -2.04
CA GLY A 78 6.94 0.92 -1.01
C GLY A 78 7.49 -0.41 -1.54
N SER A 79 6.80 -1.05 -2.50
CA SER A 79 7.34 -2.24 -3.17
C SER A 79 8.58 -1.93 -4.04
N ILE A 80 8.63 -0.79 -4.73
CA ILE A 80 9.84 -0.33 -5.45
C ILE A 80 10.99 -0.05 -4.49
N ILE A 81 10.74 0.65 -3.38
CA ILE A 81 11.74 0.94 -2.34
C ILE A 81 12.30 -0.38 -1.80
N PHE A 82 11.44 -1.35 -1.48
CA PHE A 82 11.89 -2.67 -1.07
C PHE A 82 12.78 -3.32 -2.15
N CYS A 83 12.35 -3.38 -3.42
CA CYS A 83 13.17 -3.97 -4.49
C CYS A 83 14.55 -3.32 -4.58
N ARG A 84 14.63 -1.99 -4.44
CA ARG A 84 15.87 -1.22 -4.54
C ARG A 84 16.81 -1.43 -3.34
N TYR A 85 16.25 -1.57 -2.14
CA TYR A 85 17.01 -1.55 -0.88
C TYR A 85 16.98 -2.88 -0.11
N HIS A 86 16.39 -3.95 -0.65
CA HIS A 86 16.22 -5.23 0.05
C HIS A 86 17.51 -5.79 0.67
N LYS A 87 18.68 -5.57 0.06
CA LYS A 87 19.98 -6.02 0.56
C LYS A 87 20.45 -5.32 1.85
N CYS A 88 19.92 -4.14 2.12
CA CYS A 88 20.20 -3.40 3.37
C CYS A 88 19.10 -3.61 4.40
N LEU A 89 17.94 -4.13 3.98
CA LEU A 89 16.75 -4.34 4.81
C LEU A 89 16.63 -5.78 5.34
N LEU A 90 17.38 -6.71 4.75
CA LEU A 90 17.47 -8.13 5.08
C LEU A 90 18.92 -8.48 5.41
#